data_AF-A0AAU5H3W9-F1
#
_entry.id   AF-A0AAU5H3W9-F1
#
_cell.length_a   1.000
_cell.length_b   1.000
_cell.length_c   1.000
_cell.angle_alpha   90.00
_cell.angle_beta   90.00
_cell.angle_gamma   90.00
#
_symmetry.space_group_name_H-M   'P 1'
#
loop_
_entity.id
_entity.type
_entity.pdbx_description
1 polymer ?
#
loop_
_entity_poly.entity_id
_entity_poly.type
_entity_poly.pdbx_seq_one_letter_code
_entity_poly.pdbx_strand_id
1 'polypeptide(L)' 'MSVDPCVDEIDELDVRILLLMRDGFADAAIARKVTLGHRTIQRRISGMMDAFGVCGRFALGLKVAELGLLDLAEAMM' A
#
# COMPACT_ATOMS: atom_id res chain seq x y z
N MET A 1 -21.60 3.95 9.30
CA MET A 1 -20.39 4.70 9.67
C MET A 1 -19.34 4.35 8.62
N SER A 2 -19.41 4.99 7.46
CA SER A 2 -18.39 4.82 6.41
C SER A 2 -17.23 5.70 6.81
N VAL A 3 -16.23 5.11 7.47
CA VAL A 3 -14.93 5.76 7.64
C VAL A 3 -14.24 5.53 6.31
N ASP A 4 -14.36 6.50 5.41
CA ASP A 4 -13.48 6.50 4.25
C ASP A 4 -12.06 6.67 4.77
N PRO A 5 -11.12 5.76 4.43
CA PRO A 5 -9.72 5.93 4.77
C PRO A 5 -9.29 7.31 4.25
N CYS A 6 -8.75 8.15 5.13
CA CYS A 6 -8.25 9.44 4.71
C CYS A 6 -7.03 9.15 3.82
N VAL A 7 -7.27 9.13 2.51
CA VAL A 7 -6.26 8.86 1.47
C VAL A 7 -5.05 9.78 1.59
N ASP A 8 -5.23 10.91 2.28
CA ASP A 8 -4.20 11.88 2.65
C ASP A 8 -3.10 11.33 3.58
N GLU A 9 -3.30 10.18 4.23
CA GLU A 9 -2.30 9.57 5.12
C GLU A 9 -1.29 8.66 4.41
N ILE A 10 -1.42 8.47 3.09
CA ILE A 10 -0.54 7.60 2.30
C ILE A 10 0.52 8.44 1.61
N ASP A 11 1.79 8.19 1.95
CA ASP A 11 2.91 8.88 1.32
C ASP A 11 3.37 8.21 0.01
N GLU A 12 4.27 8.87 -0.73
CA GLU A 12 4.80 8.35 -2.00
C GLU A 12 5.46 6.96 -1.87
N LEU A 13 6.05 6.67 -0.72
CA LEU A 13 6.70 5.39 -0.47
C LEU A 13 5.64 4.30 -0.27
N ASP A 14 4.56 4.60 0.44
CA ASP A 14 3.43 3.68 0.60
C ASP A 14 2.77 3.38 -0.76
N VAL A 15 2.59 4.40 -1.62
CA VAL A 15 2.15 4.20 -3.01
C VAL A 15 3.11 3.28 -3.76
N ARG A 16 4.43 3.50 -3.65
CA ARG A 16 5.43 2.62 -4.30
C ARG A 16 5.35 1.18 -3.78
N ILE A 17 5.14 0.99 -2.48
CA ILE A 17 4.95 -0.34 -1.87
C ILE A 17 3.70 -1.01 -2.46
N LEU A 18 2.58 -0.28 -2.55
CA LEU A 18 1.32 -0.80 -3.09
C LEU A 18 1.43 -1.19 -4.57
N LEU A 19 2.14 -0.40 -5.39
CA LEU A 19 2.44 -0.77 -6.79
C LEU A 19 3.23 -2.07 -6.87
N LEU A 20 4.27 -2.23 -6.04
CA LEU A 20 5.04 -3.47 -6.01
C LEU A 20 4.22 -4.66 -5.47
N MET A 21 3.30 -4.43 -4.54
CA MET A 21 2.37 -5.47 -4.09
C MET A 21 1.41 -5.90 -5.21
N ARG A 22 0.89 -4.94 -5.99
CA ARG A 22 0.05 -5.18 -7.17
C ARG A 22 0.80 -6.02 -8.21
N ASP A 23 2.08 -5.74 -8.42
CA ASP A 23 2.96 -6.49 -9.32
C ASP A 23 3.33 -7.89 -8.78
N GLY A 24 2.86 -8.27 -7.59
CA GLY A 24 3.04 -9.59 -7.01
C GLY A 24 4.33 -9.76 -6.20
N PHE A 25 5.06 -8.69 -5.87
CA PHE A 25 6.27 -8.80 -5.06
C PHE A 25 5.95 -9.14 -3.59
N ALA A 26 6.74 -10.04 -3.02
CA ALA A 26 6.74 -10.33 -1.59
C ALA A 26 7.50 -9.26 -0.80
N ASP A 27 7.20 -9.09 0.48
CA ASP A 27 7.71 -8.01 1.34
C ASP A 27 9.24 -7.93 1.38
N ALA A 28 9.93 -9.08 1.34
CA ALA A 28 11.38 -9.13 1.27
C ALA A 28 11.94 -8.59 -0.06
N ALA A 29 11.26 -8.84 -1.18
CA ALA A 29 11.62 -8.28 -2.48
C ALA A 29 11.29 -6.79 -2.57
N ILE A 30 10.16 -6.37 -2.00
CA ILE A 30 9.78 -4.96 -1.87
C ILE A 30 10.84 -4.20 -1.08
N ALA A 31 11.18 -4.69 0.12
CA ALA A 31 12.20 -4.10 1.00
C ALA A 31 13.53 -3.87 0.27
N ARG A 32 13.97 -4.83 -0.54
CA ARG A 32 15.18 -4.69 -1.37
C ARG A 32 15.03 -3.62 -2.45
N LYS A 33 13.89 -3.56 -3.13
CA LYS A 33 13.63 -2.60 -4.23
C LYS A 33 13.55 -1.16 -3.75
N VAL A 34 13.01 -0.92 -2.56
CA VAL A 34 12.92 0.42 -1.97
C VAL A 34 14.08 0.73 -1.02
N THR A 35 15.06 -0.17 -0.90
CA THR A 35 16.25 -0.02 -0.04
C THR A 35 15.92 0.25 1.43
N LEU A 36 14.90 -0.44 1.96
CA LEU A 36 14.47 -0.32 3.37
C LEU A 36 14.52 -1.66 4.10
N GLY A 37 14.58 -1.59 5.42
CA GLY A 37 14.50 -2.78 6.28
C GLY A 37 13.11 -3.43 6.22
N HIS A 38 13.07 -4.77 6.27
CA HIS A 38 11.83 -5.55 6.23
C HIS A 38 10.81 -5.14 7.30
N ARG A 39 11.27 -4.81 8.52
CA ARG A 39 10.40 -4.34 9.61
C ARG A 39 9.75 -3.00 9.33
N THR A 40 10.39 -2.12 8.55
CA THR A 40 9.81 -0.84 8.12
C THR A 40 8.69 -1.07 7.12
N ILE A 41 8.90 -1.97 6.15
CA ILE A 41 7.87 -2.36 5.17
C ILE A 41 6.67 -3.00 5.86
N GLN A 42 6.90 -3.96 6.75
CA GLN A 42 5.82 -4.59 7.51
C GLN A 42 5.02 -3.56 8.31
N ARG A 43 5.69 -2.62 8.99
CA ARG A 43 5.00 -1.58 9.77
C ARG A 43 4.16 -0.67 8.89
N ARG A 44 4.68 -0.26 7.71
CA ARG A 44 3.95 0.57 6.76
C ARG A 44 2.73 -0.15 6.20
N ILE A 45 2.89 -1.41 5.78
CA ILE A 45 1.77 -2.24 5.30
C ILE A 45 0.71 -2.39 6.41
N SER A 46 1.11 -2.67 7.65
CA SER A 46 0.16 -2.73 8.77
C SER A 46 -0.55 -1.40 9.03
N GLY A 47 0.17 -0.28 8.98
CA GLY A 47 -0.44 1.05 9.10
C GLY A 47 -1.46 1.33 8.00
N MET A 48 -1.16 0.96 6.75
CA MET A 48 -2.12 1.03 5.65
C MET A 48 -3.33 0.12 5.91
N MET A 49 -3.13 -1.13 6.31
CA MET A 49 -4.24 -2.04 6.65
C MET A 49 -5.18 -1.43 7.70
N ASP A 50 -4.62 -0.83 8.75
CA ASP A 50 -5.37 -0.17 9.81
C ASP A 50 -6.12 1.06 9.25
N ALA A 51 -5.47 1.89 8.44
CA ALA A 51 -6.07 3.06 7.81
C ALA A 51 -7.25 2.68 6.89
N PHE A 52 -7.10 1.63 6.09
CA PHE A 52 -8.13 1.09 5.20
C PHE A 52 -9.20 0.24 5.91
N GLY A 53 -9.02 -0.08 7.19
CA GLY A 53 -9.92 -0.94 7.95
C GLY A 53 -9.98 -2.37 7.42
N VAL A 54 -8.89 -2.87 6.84
CA VAL A 54 -8.80 -4.20 6.20
C VAL A 54 -7.82 -5.10 6.92
N CYS A 55 -8.06 -6.40 6.88
CA CYS A 55 -7.14 -7.39 7.42
C CYS A 55 -6.52 -8.21 6.28
N GLY A 56 -5.20 -8.12 6.14
CA GLY A 56 -4.44 -8.94 5.21
C GLY A 56 -4.12 -8.26 3.87
N ARG A 57 -3.02 -8.72 3.26
CA ARG A 57 -2.43 -8.08 2.06
C ARG A 57 -3.37 -8.09 0.85
N PHE A 58 -4.17 -9.14 0.73
CA PHE A 58 -5.08 -9.32 -0.38
C PHE A 58 -6.26 -8.35 -0.27
N ALA A 59 -6.85 -8.23 0.93
CA ALA A 59 -7.91 -7.27 1.19
C ALA A 59 -7.43 -5.83 0.99
N LEU A 60 -6.20 -5.52 1.42
CA LEU A 60 -5.57 -4.23 1.14
C LEU A 60 -5.43 -3.96 -0.36
N GLY A 61 -4.90 -4.92 -1.13
CA GLY A 61 -4.78 -4.79 -2.59
C GLY A 61 -6.13 -4.57 -3.28
N LEU A 62 -7.16 -5.32 -2.89
CA LEU A 62 -8.51 -5.16 -3.41
C LEU A 62 -9.09 -3.78 -3.08
N LYS A 63 -8.97 -3.33 -1.83
CA LYS A 63 -9.49 -2.03 -1.39
C LYS A 63 -8.83 -0.87 -2.11
N VAL A 64 -7.51 -0.95 -2.29
CA VAL A 64 -6.72 0.05 -3.05
C VAL A 64 -7.14 0.07 -4.53
N ALA A 65 -7.40 -1.08 -5.13
CA ALA A 65 -7.91 -1.16 -6.50
C ALA A 65 -9.34 -0.61 -6.64
N GLU A 66 -10.24 -0.92 -5.70
CA GLU A 66 -11.62 -0.39 -5.68
C GLU A 66 -11.67 1.15 -5.61
N LEU A 67 -10.69 1.75 -4.94
CA LEU A 67 -10.58 3.20 -4.78
C LEU A 67 -9.87 3.88 -5.95
N GLY A 68 -9.35 3.15 -6.94
CA GLY A 68 -8.59 3.72 -8.06
C GLY A 68 -7.29 4.43 -7.65
N LEU A 69 -6.76 4.09 -6.47
CA LEU A 69 -5.64 4.79 -5.82
C LEU A 69 -4.34 4.72 -6.63
N LEU A 70 -4.11 3.59 -7.28
CA LEU A 70 -2.89 3.37 -8.08
C LEU A 70 -3.02 3.91 -9.50
N ASP A 71 -4.24 4.02 -10.02
CA ASP A 71 -4.48 4.54 -11.38
C ASP A 71 -4.14 6.04 -11.44
N LEU A 72 -4.45 6.77 -10.36
CA LEU A 72 -4.07 8.18 -10.20
C LEU A 72 -2.55 8.34 -10.07
N ALA A 73 -1.89 7.45 -9.33
CA ALA A 73 -0.45 7.49 -9.13
C ALA A 73 0.33 7.20 -10.42
N GLU A 74 -0.14 6.27 -11.25
CA GLU A 74 0.48 5.97 -12.56
C GLU A 74 0.24 7.08 -13.58
N ALA A 75 -0.88 7.82 -13.51
CA ALA A 75 -1.13 8.95 -14.40
C ALA A 75 -0.25 10.18 -14.11
N MET A 76 0.34 10.25 -12.91
CA MET A 76 1.19 11.35 -12.46
C MET A 76 2.70 11.08 -12.61
N MET A 77 3.08 9.87 -13.00
CA MET A 77 4.49 9.44 -13.17
C MET A 77 4.87 9.37 -14.65
#